data_AF-A0A8H8NNF4-F1
#
_entry.id   AF-A0A8H8NNF4-F1
#
_cell.length_a   1.000
_cell.length_b   1.000
_cell.length_c   1.000
_cell.angle_alpha   90.00
_cell.angle_beta   90.00
_cell.angle_gamma   90.00
#
_symmetry.space_group_name_H-M   'P 1'
#
loop_
_entity.id
_entity.type
_entity.pdbx_description
1 polymer ?
#
loop_
_entity_poly.entity_id
_entity_poly.type
_entity_poly.pdbx_seq_one_letter_code
_entity_poly.pdbx_strand_id
1 'polypeptide(L)'
;MQSEAGPSKRRPRPSDEDEDMDATTPPRKKTATARKSTGGKPPRRSSTSNSKSKSKQQDGDDDEGTKKKRRYRPGVLALREIRRYQKSTDLLIAKLPFSRVVREVAQDMTTQAGGGYPAGLRWQSSALLALQEATEAYLVHLFEDTNLCAIHAKRVTIMQRDIQLARRIRGRM
;
A
#
# COMPACT_ATOMS: atom_id res chain seq x y z
N MET A 1 23.85 53.59 26.97
CA MET A 1 22.43 53.79 27.32
C MET A 1 21.70 52.49 27.05
N GLN A 2 21.25 51.85 28.13
CA GLN A 2 20.62 50.54 28.15
C GLN A 2 19.17 50.65 27.65
N SER A 3 18.69 49.69 26.87
CA SER A 3 17.25 49.54 26.56
C SER A 3 16.77 48.25 27.22
N GLU A 4 16.01 48.41 28.30
CA GLU A 4 15.37 47.32 29.05
C GLU A 4 14.07 46.87 28.40
N ALA A 5 13.81 45.57 28.50
CA ALA A 5 12.53 44.94 28.26
C ALA A 5 11.58 45.16 29.45
N GLY A 6 10.29 45.43 29.19
CA GLY A 6 9.25 45.54 30.21
C GLY A 6 7.90 44.99 29.71
N PRO A 7 7.07 44.36 30.58
CA PRO A 7 6.19 43.26 30.19
C PRO A 7 4.74 43.66 29.84
N SER A 8 4.14 42.88 28.93
CA SER A 8 2.75 43.01 28.48
C SER A 8 1.77 42.60 29.60
N LYS A 9 1.08 43.59 30.18
CA LYS A 9 0.07 43.42 31.24
C LYS A 9 -1.27 42.94 30.65
N ARG A 10 -1.73 41.78 31.12
CA ARG A 10 -3.05 41.19 30.85
C ARG A 10 -4.18 42.10 31.34
N ARG A 11 -5.20 42.32 30.52
CA ARG A 11 -6.45 43.01 30.93
C ARG A 11 -7.32 42.08 31.79
N PRO A 12 -7.99 42.59 32.84
CA PRO A 12 -8.86 41.80 33.70
C PRO A 12 -10.25 41.59 33.07
N ARG A 13 -10.91 40.49 33.49
CA ARG A 13 -12.32 40.17 33.18
C ARG A 13 -13.28 41.09 33.96
N PRO A 14 -14.48 41.36 33.45
CA PRO A 14 -15.63 41.72 34.27
C PRO A 14 -16.48 40.46 34.60
N SER A 15 -16.62 40.20 35.89
CA SER A 15 -17.71 39.52 36.62
C SER A 15 -18.67 40.61 37.13
N ASP A 16 -19.95 40.46 37.46
CA ASP A 16 -21.04 39.47 37.43
C ASP A 16 -22.27 40.32 37.87
N GLU A 17 -23.45 40.23 37.24
CA GLU A 17 -24.79 40.52 37.82
C GLU A 17 -25.82 39.79 36.91
N ASP A 18 -26.26 38.58 37.23
CA ASP A 18 -27.40 38.20 38.10
C ASP A 18 -28.73 38.11 37.33
N GLU A 19 -29.05 36.93 36.81
CA GLU A 19 -30.43 36.41 36.79
C GLU A 19 -30.40 34.90 37.07
N ASP A 20 -30.75 34.55 38.32
CA ASP A 20 -31.10 33.21 38.78
C ASP A 20 -32.33 32.66 38.04
N MET A 21 -32.38 31.35 37.79
CA MET A 21 -33.40 30.42 38.33
C MET A 21 -33.41 29.05 37.61
N ASP A 22 -32.94 28.06 38.37
CA ASP A 22 -33.55 26.74 38.62
C ASP A 22 -33.28 25.49 37.72
N ALA A 23 -32.45 24.62 38.31
CA ALA A 23 -32.52 23.16 38.46
C ALA A 23 -32.60 22.15 37.28
N THR A 24 -31.49 21.39 37.18
CA THR A 24 -31.41 19.93 37.42
C THR A 24 -32.35 18.97 36.66
N THR A 25 -31.79 18.08 35.80
CA THR A 25 -31.80 16.58 35.93
C THR A 25 -31.37 15.88 34.60
N PRO A 26 -30.43 14.89 34.61
CA PRO A 26 -30.07 14.07 33.44
C PRO A 26 -31.05 12.90 33.17
N PRO A 27 -31.09 12.30 31.96
CA PRO A 27 -32.22 11.49 31.51
C PRO A 27 -32.38 10.12 32.20
N ARG A 28 -33.65 9.80 32.47
CA ARG A 28 -34.16 8.63 33.20
C ARG A 28 -34.15 7.34 32.35
N LYS A 29 -33.57 6.27 32.90
CA LYS A 29 -33.60 4.89 32.36
C LYS A 29 -35.02 4.32 32.40
N LYS A 30 -35.47 3.65 31.32
CA LYS A 30 -36.66 2.79 31.32
C LYS A 30 -36.25 1.32 31.47
N THR A 31 -36.90 0.62 32.39
CA THR A 31 -36.70 -0.80 32.74
C THR A 31 -37.60 -1.74 31.91
N ALA A 32 -37.22 -3.01 31.91
CA ALA A 32 -37.53 -4.10 30.98
C ALA A 32 -38.94 -4.73 31.03
N THR A 33 -39.26 -5.53 30.00
CA THR A 33 -40.25 -6.63 30.06
C THR A 33 -39.78 -7.88 29.28
N ALA A 34 -39.71 -9.01 30.02
CA ALA A 34 -39.83 -10.46 29.68
C ALA A 34 -39.14 -11.04 28.41
N ARG A 35 -38.11 -11.90 28.50
CA ARG A 35 -37.96 -13.31 28.99
C ARG A 35 -38.03 -14.36 27.85
N LYS A 36 -36.96 -15.16 27.75
CA LYS A 36 -36.82 -16.62 27.44
C LYS A 36 -35.61 -16.83 26.49
N SER A 37 -34.66 -17.76 26.61
CA SER A 37 -34.22 -18.74 27.63
C SER A 37 -32.85 -19.30 27.19
N THR A 38 -32.04 -19.76 28.16
CA THR A 38 -30.93 -20.77 28.05
C THR A 38 -29.81 -20.50 27.05
N GLY A 39 -28.51 -20.40 27.39
CA GLY A 39 -27.77 -20.68 28.60
C GLY A 39 -26.30 -20.84 28.21
N GLY A 40 -25.39 -20.08 28.83
CA GLY A 40 -23.94 -20.16 28.59
C GLY A 40 -23.21 -19.20 29.54
N LYS A 41 -22.37 -19.75 30.42
CA LYS A 41 -21.79 -19.12 31.62
C LYS A 41 -21.04 -17.79 31.34
N PRO A 42 -21.21 -16.72 32.16
CA PRO A 42 -20.41 -15.50 32.05
C PRO A 42 -18.98 -15.70 32.60
N PRO A 43 -17.97 -14.98 32.07
CA PRO A 43 -16.60 -15.05 32.58
C PRO A 43 -16.53 -14.48 34.00
N ARG A 44 -15.99 -15.27 34.92
CA ARG A 44 -15.84 -14.90 36.34
C ARG A 44 -14.78 -13.81 36.46
N ARG A 45 -15.19 -12.60 36.87
CA ARG A 45 -14.27 -11.55 37.36
C ARG A 45 -13.72 -12.01 38.70
N SER A 46 -12.39 -12.05 38.85
CA SER A 46 -11.74 -12.01 40.17
C SER A 46 -10.89 -10.74 40.24
N SER A 47 -11.09 -10.03 41.34
CA SER A 47 -10.53 -8.74 41.71
C SER A 47 -9.00 -8.74 41.82
N THR A 48 -8.48 -7.53 41.62
CA THR A 48 -7.12 -7.03 41.85
C THR A 48 -6.41 -7.58 43.10
N SER A 49 -5.15 -7.98 42.92
CA SER A 49 -4.10 -7.82 43.94
C SER A 49 -2.83 -7.30 43.27
N ASN A 50 -2.48 -6.07 43.61
CA ASN A 50 -1.23 -5.43 43.26
C ASN A 50 -0.11 -6.03 44.12
N SER A 51 0.86 -6.71 43.52
CA SER A 51 2.12 -7.04 44.18
C SER A 51 3.27 -7.06 43.18
N LYS A 52 4.16 -6.07 43.29
CA LYS A 52 5.51 -6.10 42.72
C LYS A 52 6.24 -7.30 43.30
N SER A 53 6.66 -8.23 42.45
CA SER A 53 7.79 -9.11 42.75
C SER A 53 8.53 -9.45 41.47
N LYS A 54 9.81 -9.12 41.50
CA LYS A 54 10.82 -9.34 40.48
C LYS A 54 11.48 -10.66 40.85
N SER A 55 11.31 -11.71 40.06
CA SER A 55 12.17 -12.88 40.14
C SER A 55 12.46 -13.40 38.74
N LYS A 56 13.76 -13.53 38.50
CA LYS A 56 14.40 -14.08 37.31
C LYS A 56 14.44 -15.59 37.56
N GLN A 57 13.72 -16.37 36.78
CA GLN A 57 13.88 -17.83 36.73
C GLN A 57 14.02 -18.21 35.27
N GLN A 58 15.23 -18.67 34.94
CA GLN A 58 15.49 -19.53 33.81
C GLN A 58 14.80 -20.86 34.13
N ASP A 59 13.88 -21.27 33.25
CA ASP A 59 13.57 -22.68 33.05
C ASP A 59 13.55 -22.88 31.54
N GLY A 60 14.34 -23.85 31.09
CA GLY A 60 14.27 -24.37 29.75
C GLY A 60 12.96 -25.11 29.60
N ASP A 61 12.15 -24.66 28.66
CA ASP A 61 11.02 -25.41 28.14
C ASP A 61 11.19 -25.39 26.62
N ASP A 62 11.46 -26.56 26.06
CA ASP A 62 11.47 -26.85 24.63
C ASP A 62 10.03 -26.75 24.09
N ASP A 63 9.43 -25.55 24.18
CA ASP A 63 8.22 -25.24 23.42
C ASP A 63 8.67 -24.87 22.01
N GLU A 64 8.69 -25.88 21.14
CA GLU A 64 8.80 -25.72 19.68
C GLU A 64 7.51 -25.10 19.11
N GLY A 65 7.07 -24.01 19.73
CA GLY A 65 6.02 -23.13 19.28
C GLY A 65 6.51 -22.46 18.00
N THR A 66 6.03 -22.95 16.86
CA THR A 66 6.29 -22.40 15.52
C THR A 66 6.29 -20.86 15.55
N LYS A 67 7.49 -20.27 15.54
CA LYS A 67 7.66 -18.81 15.64
C LYS A 67 6.82 -18.18 14.54
N LYS A 68 5.83 -17.35 14.92
CA LYS A 68 4.94 -16.68 13.96
C LYS A 68 5.78 -15.99 12.89
N LYS A 69 5.60 -16.39 11.62
CA LYS A 69 6.33 -15.79 10.49
C LYS A 69 6.11 -14.28 10.49
N ARG A 70 7.19 -13.51 10.65
CA ARG A 70 7.12 -12.04 10.70
C ARG A 70 6.62 -11.51 9.35
N ARG A 71 5.51 -10.77 9.37
CA ARG A 71 4.98 -10.07 8.19
C ARG A 71 5.69 -8.73 8.00
N TYR A 72 6.11 -8.44 6.76
CA TYR A 72 6.65 -7.13 6.41
C TYR A 72 5.53 -6.08 6.33
N ARG A 73 5.83 -4.83 6.69
CA ARG A 73 4.89 -3.71 6.51
C ARG A 73 4.65 -3.49 5.01
N PRO A 74 3.45 -3.04 4.60
CA PRO A 74 3.19 -2.66 3.21
C PRO A 74 4.26 -1.71 2.67
N GLY A 75 4.68 -1.91 1.42
CA GLY A 75 5.74 -1.14 0.76
C GLY A 75 7.18 -1.61 1.03
N VAL A 76 7.46 -2.31 2.15
CA VAL A 76 8.84 -2.75 2.47
C VAL A 76 9.38 -3.75 1.45
N LEU A 77 8.54 -4.70 1.03
CA LEU A 77 8.92 -5.68 0.00
C LEU A 77 9.02 -5.03 -1.37
N ALA A 78 8.08 -4.15 -1.72
CA ALA A 78 8.11 -3.41 -2.99
C ALA A 78 9.39 -2.57 -3.13
N LEU A 79 9.80 -1.84 -2.08
CA LEU A 79 11.05 -1.07 -2.09
C LEU A 79 12.29 -1.96 -2.21
N ARG A 80 12.26 -3.18 -1.65
CA ARG A 80 13.34 -4.15 -1.80
C ARG A 80 13.41 -4.66 -3.24
N GLU A 81 12.27 -4.97 -3.83
CA GLU A 81 12.16 -5.43 -5.22
C GLU A 81 12.63 -4.36 -6.20
N ILE A 82 12.21 -3.11 -6.02
CA ILE A 82 12.66 -1.97 -6.83
C ILE A 82 14.20 -1.87 -6.82
N ARG A 83 14.81 -1.89 -5.62
CA ARG A 83 16.28 -1.82 -5.51
C ARG A 83 16.98 -3.03 -6.12
N ARG A 84 16.39 -4.22 -6.00
CA ARG A 84 16.92 -5.45 -6.60
C ARG A 84 16.91 -5.33 -8.13
N TYR A 85 15.77 -4.99 -8.71
CA TYR A 85 15.60 -4.94 -10.16
C TYR A 85 16.34 -3.78 -10.82
N GLN A 86 16.53 -2.66 -10.11
CA GLN A 86 17.38 -1.57 -10.59
C GLN A 86 18.88 -1.91 -10.59
N LYS A 87 19.31 -2.89 -9.80
CA LYS A 87 20.72 -3.33 -9.75
C LYS A 87 21.04 -4.41 -10.79
N SER A 88 20.06 -5.24 -11.13
CA SER A 88 20.18 -6.32 -12.12
C SER A 88 19.81 -5.84 -13.52
N THR A 89 20.26 -6.58 -14.54
CA THR A 89 19.86 -6.38 -15.94
C THR A 89 19.18 -7.63 -16.52
N ASP A 90 18.62 -8.47 -15.65
CA ASP A 90 17.95 -9.71 -16.05
C ASP A 90 16.60 -9.40 -16.70
N LEU A 91 16.26 -10.14 -17.76
CA LEU A 91 14.94 -10.07 -18.38
C LEU A 91 13.86 -10.61 -17.40
N LEU A 92 12.77 -9.86 -17.25
CA LEU A 92 11.71 -10.14 -16.30
C LEU A 92 10.51 -10.87 -16.94
N ILE A 93 10.33 -10.74 -18.26
CA ILE A 93 9.25 -11.44 -18.96
C ILE A 93 9.71 -12.87 -19.29
N ALA A 94 8.83 -13.85 -19.05
CA ALA A 94 9.11 -15.23 -19.39
C ALA A 94 9.28 -15.41 -20.91
N LYS A 95 10.40 -16.01 -21.33
CA LYS A 95 10.79 -16.13 -22.76
C LYS A 95 9.78 -16.88 -23.62
N LEU A 96 9.19 -17.97 -23.11
CA LEU A 96 8.26 -18.81 -23.88
C LEU A 96 6.93 -18.10 -24.16
N PRO A 97 6.22 -17.53 -23.15
CA PRO A 97 5.05 -16.70 -23.40
C PRO A 97 5.33 -15.51 -24.33
N PHE A 98 6.44 -14.79 -24.14
CA PHE A 98 6.82 -13.69 -25.01
C PHE A 98 6.99 -14.13 -26.48
N SER A 99 7.71 -15.23 -26.71
CA SER A 99 7.89 -15.83 -28.03
C SER A 99 6.57 -16.21 -28.71
N ARG A 100 5.59 -16.73 -27.94
CA ARG A 100 4.25 -17.04 -28.46
C ARG A 100 3.53 -15.79 -28.95
N VAL A 101 3.53 -14.72 -28.14
CA VAL A 101 2.90 -13.44 -28.51
C VAL A 101 3.55 -12.83 -29.74
N VAL A 102 4.89 -12.84 -29.84
CA VAL A 102 5.59 -12.32 -31.02
C VAL A 102 5.18 -13.06 -32.30
N ARG A 103 5.06 -14.38 -32.22
CA ARG A 103 4.66 -15.22 -33.37
C ARG A 103 3.20 -15.01 -33.75
N GLU A 104 2.32 -14.86 -32.77
CA GLU A 104 0.89 -14.55 -32.97
C GLU A 104 0.75 -13.22 -33.73
N VAL A 105 1.36 -12.14 -33.22
CA VAL A 105 1.32 -10.82 -33.86
C VAL A 105 1.89 -10.87 -35.29
N ALA A 106 3.00 -11.58 -35.49
CA ALA A 106 3.62 -11.70 -36.81
C ALA A 106 2.75 -12.48 -37.81
N GLN A 107 2.02 -13.49 -37.33
CA GLN A 107 1.09 -14.25 -38.15
C GLN A 107 -0.10 -13.39 -38.59
N ASP A 108 -0.64 -12.57 -37.68
CA ASP A 108 -1.73 -11.63 -37.99
C ASP A 108 -1.27 -10.61 -39.04
N MET A 109 -0.08 -10.02 -38.87
CA MET A 109 0.49 -9.07 -39.83
C MET A 109 0.74 -9.68 -41.21
N THR A 110 1.21 -10.93 -41.26
CA THR A 110 1.51 -11.63 -42.52
C THR A 110 0.21 -12.01 -43.26
N THR A 111 -0.83 -12.37 -42.52
CA THR A 111 -2.16 -12.70 -43.07
C THR A 111 -2.84 -11.45 -43.65
N GLN A 112 -2.69 -10.29 -43.00
CA GLN A 112 -3.21 -9.01 -43.49
C GLN A 112 -2.46 -8.49 -44.72
N ALA A 113 -1.16 -8.74 -44.83
CA ALA A 113 -0.33 -8.23 -45.91
C ALA A 113 -0.44 -9.00 -47.24
N GLY A 114 -1.31 -10.01 -47.35
CA GLY A 114 -1.48 -10.81 -48.58
C GLY A 114 -0.25 -11.65 -48.98
N GLY A 115 0.81 -11.63 -48.16
CA GLY A 115 2.06 -12.34 -48.38
C GLY A 115 1.94 -13.80 -48.00
N GLY A 116 1.44 -14.62 -48.92
CA GLY A 116 1.36 -16.07 -48.78
C GLY A 116 2.74 -16.72 -48.67
N TYR A 117 3.29 -16.80 -47.46
CA TYR A 117 4.38 -17.73 -47.17
C TYR A 117 3.77 -19.06 -46.70
N PRO A 118 3.82 -20.14 -47.51
CA PRO A 118 3.19 -21.42 -47.19
C PRO A 118 3.81 -22.13 -45.97
N ALA A 119 4.96 -21.66 -45.48
CA ALA A 119 5.72 -22.27 -44.38
C ALA A 119 5.73 -21.47 -43.07
N GLY A 120 5.02 -20.33 -43.00
CA GLY A 120 5.05 -19.44 -41.84
C GLY A 120 6.40 -18.73 -41.63
N LEU A 121 6.40 -17.65 -40.84
CA LEU A 121 7.62 -16.87 -40.58
C LEU A 121 8.57 -17.62 -39.65
N ARG A 122 9.82 -17.86 -40.09
CA ARG A 122 10.87 -18.48 -39.25
C ARG A 122 11.57 -17.42 -38.42
N TRP A 123 11.87 -17.75 -37.17
CA TRP A 123 12.47 -16.83 -36.21
C TRP A 123 13.83 -17.33 -35.74
N GLN A 124 14.83 -16.46 -35.79
CA GLN A 124 16.10 -16.67 -35.12
C GLN A 124 15.94 -16.47 -33.60
N SER A 125 16.69 -17.24 -32.81
CA SER A 125 16.67 -17.11 -31.35
C SER A 125 17.14 -15.72 -30.88
N SER A 126 18.18 -15.17 -31.50
CA SER A 126 18.68 -13.81 -31.20
C SER A 126 17.68 -12.72 -31.57
N ALA A 127 16.90 -12.89 -32.63
CA ALA A 127 15.86 -11.92 -33.01
C ALA A 127 14.76 -11.83 -31.93
N LEU A 128 14.33 -12.98 -31.38
CA LEU A 128 13.36 -13.00 -30.29
C LEU A 128 13.93 -12.37 -29.01
N LEU A 129 15.21 -12.58 -28.71
CA LEU A 129 15.88 -11.94 -27.57
C LEU A 129 15.98 -10.41 -27.76
N ALA A 130 16.38 -9.96 -28.95
CA ALA A 130 16.47 -8.53 -29.25
C ALA A 130 15.11 -7.82 -29.15
N LEU A 131 14.03 -8.46 -29.63
CA LEU A 131 12.67 -7.95 -29.46
C LEU A 131 12.28 -7.89 -27.99
N GLN A 132 12.65 -8.88 -27.18
CA GLN A 132 12.36 -8.91 -25.76
C GLN A 132 13.09 -7.79 -25.02
N GLU A 133 14.40 -7.63 -25.27
CA GLU A 133 15.22 -6.56 -24.69
C GLU A 133 14.64 -5.18 -25.01
N ALA A 134 14.32 -4.92 -26.28
CA ALA A 134 13.74 -3.65 -26.71
C ALA A 134 12.36 -3.40 -26.07
N THR A 135 11.53 -4.43 -25.95
CA THR A 135 10.18 -4.32 -25.36
C THR A 135 10.26 -4.04 -23.86
N GLU A 136 11.07 -4.79 -23.12
CA GLU A 136 11.24 -4.59 -21.68
C GLU A 136 11.86 -3.22 -21.38
N ALA A 137 12.89 -2.82 -22.14
CA ALA A 137 13.45 -1.49 -22.03
C ALA A 137 12.37 -0.42 -22.28
N TYR A 138 11.57 -0.53 -23.33
CA TYR A 138 10.49 0.42 -23.60
C TYR A 138 9.49 0.51 -22.44
N LEU A 139 9.07 -0.61 -21.89
CA LEU A 139 8.12 -0.67 -20.77
C LEU A 139 8.68 -0.04 -19.50
N VAL A 140 9.97 -0.28 -19.17
CA VAL A 140 10.63 0.34 -18.01
C VAL A 140 10.61 1.87 -18.11
N HIS A 141 11.06 2.43 -19.24
CA HIS A 141 11.04 3.88 -19.44
C HIS A 141 9.60 4.45 -19.41
N LEU A 142 8.63 3.72 -19.97
CA LEU A 142 7.23 4.13 -19.89
C LEU A 142 6.71 4.15 -18.44
N PHE A 143 7.12 3.19 -17.60
CA PHE A 143 6.75 3.16 -16.19
C PHE A 143 7.43 4.26 -15.38
N GLU A 144 8.64 4.68 -15.74
CA GLU A 144 9.29 5.84 -15.14
C GLU A 144 8.49 7.12 -15.39
N ASP A 145 8.11 7.39 -16.65
CA ASP A 145 7.26 8.53 -17.03
C ASP A 145 5.89 8.46 -16.34
N THR A 146 5.28 7.27 -16.30
CA THR A 146 3.99 7.02 -15.66
C THR A 146 4.06 7.28 -14.16
N ASN A 147 5.16 6.90 -13.51
CA ASN A 147 5.39 7.15 -12.09
C ASN A 147 5.50 8.64 -11.79
N LEU A 148 6.19 9.42 -12.64
CA LEU A 148 6.24 10.88 -12.53
C LEU A 148 4.84 11.50 -12.65
N CYS A 149 4.00 11.00 -13.56
CA CYS A 149 2.60 11.45 -13.69
C CYS A 149 1.78 11.16 -12.43
N ALA A 150 1.96 9.98 -11.83
CA ALA A 150 1.27 9.63 -10.58
C ALA A 150 1.69 10.53 -9.41
N ILE A 151 2.99 10.80 -9.27
CA ILE A 151 3.56 11.69 -8.25
C ILE A 151 3.07 13.12 -8.45
N HIS A 152 3.02 13.61 -9.70
CA HIS A 152 2.47 14.91 -10.03
C HIS A 152 1.01 15.06 -9.55
N ALA A 153 0.23 13.99 -9.63
CA ALA A 153 -1.13 13.91 -9.12
C ALA A 153 -1.25 13.56 -7.62
N LYS A 154 -0.16 13.68 -6.83
CA LYS A 154 -0.10 13.39 -5.39
C LYS A 154 -0.47 11.94 -5.02
N ARG A 155 -0.18 10.97 -5.89
CA ARG A 155 -0.43 9.53 -5.67
C ARG A 155 0.87 8.73 -5.70
N VAL A 156 0.81 7.54 -5.11
CA VAL A 156 1.89 6.54 -5.15
C VAL A 156 1.55 5.36 -6.07
N THR A 157 0.26 5.09 -6.27
CA THR A 157 -0.22 4.03 -7.16
C THR A 157 -0.43 4.58 -8.58
N ILE A 158 0.25 3.97 -9.55
CA ILE A 158 0.05 4.25 -10.97
C ILE A 158 -1.33 3.76 -11.45
N MET A 159 -1.93 4.49 -12.39
CA MET A 159 -3.24 4.22 -12.96
C MET A 159 -3.20 4.29 -14.49
N GLN A 160 -4.23 3.77 -15.16
CA GLN A 160 -4.34 3.80 -16.62
C GLN A 160 -4.23 5.22 -17.21
N ARG A 161 -4.81 6.22 -16.53
CA ARG A 161 -4.71 7.64 -16.92
C ARG A 161 -3.27 8.17 -16.93
N ASP A 162 -2.41 7.65 -16.06
CA ASP A 162 -1.01 8.07 -15.97
C ASP A 162 -0.23 7.55 -17.20
N ILE A 163 -0.52 6.31 -17.60
CA ILE A 163 0.07 5.69 -18.81
C ILE A 163 -0.40 6.42 -20.07
N GLN A 164 -1.70 6.72 -20.15
CA GLN A 164 -2.29 7.46 -21.27
C GLN A 164 -1.67 8.85 -21.38
N LEU A 165 -1.51 9.56 -20.26
CA LEU A 165 -0.87 10.87 -20.21
C LEU A 165 0.61 10.80 -20.65
N ALA A 166 1.38 9.85 -20.10
CA ALA A 166 2.78 9.66 -20.47
C ALA A 166 2.95 9.38 -21.98
N ARG A 167 2.12 8.48 -22.54
CA ARG A 167 2.13 8.19 -23.98
C ARG A 167 1.77 9.42 -24.84
N ARG A 168 0.81 10.23 -24.39
CA ARG A 168 0.37 11.43 -25.09
C ARG A 168 1.47 12.49 -25.12
N ILE A 169 2.17 12.71 -24.01
CA ILE A 169 3.28 13.67 -23.93
C ILE A 169 4.46 13.21 -24.79
N ARG A 170 4.74 11.90 -24.82
CA ARG A 170 5.84 11.32 -25.60
C ARG A 170 5.62 11.34 -27.12
N GLY A 171 4.44 11.74 -27.60
CA GLY A 171 4.13 11.82 -29.03
C GLY A 171 3.99 10.46 -29.73
N ARG A 172 3.76 9.36 -29.00
CA ARG A 172 3.41 8.06 -29.60
C ARG A 172 1.89 8.00 -29.86
N MET A 173 1.48 8.56 -31.00
CA MET A 173 0.20 8.25 -31.67
C MET A 173 0.46 7.29 -32.81
#